data_AF-A0AA49IHA0-F1
#
_entry.id   AF-A0AA49IHA0-F1
#
_cell.length_a   1.000
_cell.length_b   1.000
_cell.length_c   1.000
_cell.angle_alpha   90.00
_cell.angle_beta   90.00
_cell.angle_gamma   90.00
#
_symmetry.space_group_name_H-M   'P 1'
#
loop_
_entity.id
_entity.type
_entity.pdbx_description
1 polymer ?
#
loop_
_entity_poly.entity_id
_entity_poly.type
_entity_poly.pdbx_seq_one_letter_code
_entity_poly.pdbx_strand_id
1 'polypeptide(L)'
;MKTFKEIFIDENMEMPNKYGVIRVQRINLDSSVEFEFDDESKEFLRNELAKLTQKAEIIYEPTLKKFAENIILLNRQKHRKDDKSRISLMNDEIYHGYRNISFYITK
;
A
#
# COMPACT_ATOMS: atom_id res chain seq x y z
N MET A 1 9.80 -14.63 10.23
CA MET A 1 8.96 -13.92 9.25
C MET A 1 8.91 -12.47 9.70
N LYS A 2 9.02 -11.48 8.80
CA LYS A 2 8.92 -10.08 9.21
C LYS A 2 7.45 -9.68 9.38
N THR A 3 7.18 -8.77 10.30
CA THR A 3 5.84 -8.17 10.45
C THR A 3 5.60 -7.10 9.38
N PHE A 4 4.34 -6.74 9.13
CA PHE A 4 4.03 -5.61 8.24
C PHE A 4 4.73 -4.33 8.69
N LYS A 5 4.68 -4.02 10.00
CA LYS A 5 5.31 -2.82 10.56
C LYS A 5 6.82 -2.79 10.32
N GLU A 6 7.50 -3.91 10.56
CA GLU A 6 8.94 -4.05 10.28
C GLU A 6 9.25 -3.83 8.80
N ILE A 7 8.52 -4.50 7.90
CA ILE A 7 8.69 -4.35 6.45
C ILE A 7 8.49 -2.89 6.03
N PHE A 8 7.44 -2.25 6.55
CA PHE A 8 7.10 -0.87 6.23
C PHE A 8 8.24 0.10 6.62
N ILE A 9 8.79 -0.07 7.83
CA ILE A 9 9.86 0.78 8.35
C ILE A 9 11.19 0.48 7.62
N ASP A 10 11.59 -0.78 7.52
CA ASP A 10 12.87 -1.20 6.95
C ASP A 10 13.00 -0.83 5.46
N GLU A 11 11.89 -0.84 4.72
CA GLU A 11 11.85 -0.50 3.30
C GLU A 11 11.49 0.97 3.05
N ASN A 12 11.35 1.77 4.10
CA ASN A 12 10.97 3.19 4.03
C ASN A 12 9.74 3.41 3.13
N MET A 13 8.69 2.63 3.39
CA MET A 13 7.47 2.61 2.58
C MET A 13 6.62 3.86 2.78
N GLU A 14 5.83 4.17 1.75
CA GLU A 14 4.83 5.23 1.81
C GLU A 14 3.46 4.66 2.17
N MET A 15 2.69 5.41 2.97
CA MET A 15 1.26 5.15 3.19
C MET A 15 0.42 5.76 2.07
N PRO A 16 -0.73 5.14 1.72
CA PRO A 16 -1.70 5.78 0.85
C PRO A 16 -2.33 7.00 1.52
N ASN A 17 -2.44 8.12 0.80
CA ASN A 17 -3.13 9.33 1.24
C ASN A 17 -4.62 9.29 0.85
N LYS A 18 -5.32 10.42 1.00
CA LYS A 18 -6.75 10.57 0.65
C LYS A 18 -7.09 10.16 -0.80
N TYR A 19 -6.15 10.27 -1.75
CA TYR A 19 -6.31 9.85 -3.14
C TYR A 19 -5.93 8.37 -3.33
N GLY A 20 -4.90 7.91 -2.62
CA GLY A 20 -4.37 6.55 -2.73
C GLY A 20 -5.24 5.48 -2.07
N VAL A 21 -5.92 5.79 -0.95
CA VAL A 21 -6.54 4.77 -0.09
C VAL A 21 -7.55 3.89 -0.85
N ILE A 22 -8.45 4.50 -1.62
CA ILE A 22 -9.47 3.79 -2.41
C ILE A 22 -8.82 2.98 -3.54
N ARG A 23 -7.71 3.47 -4.11
CA ARG A 23 -6.97 2.81 -5.20
C ARG A 23 -6.25 1.56 -4.69
N VAL A 24 -5.62 1.66 -3.52
CA VAL A 24 -4.98 0.52 -2.83
C VAL A 24 -6.02 -0.52 -2.39
N GLN A 25 -7.19 -0.09 -1.91
CA GLN A 25 -8.25 -1.01 -1.49
C GLN A 25 -8.84 -1.81 -2.65
N ARG A 26 -9.02 -1.18 -3.82
CA ARG A 26 -9.67 -1.79 -4.98
C ARG A 26 -8.72 -2.60 -5.86
N ILE A 27 -7.40 -2.46 -5.69
CA ILE A 27 -6.47 -3.22 -6.51
C ILE A 27 -6.45 -4.68 -6.10
N ASN A 28 -6.55 -5.55 -7.10
CA ASN A 28 -6.33 -6.97 -6.93
C ASN A 28 -5.07 -7.34 -7.73
N LEU A 29 -3.98 -7.63 -7.02
CA LEU A 29 -2.74 -8.11 -7.61
C LEU A 29 -2.70 -9.63 -7.50
N ASP A 30 -2.28 -10.29 -8.58
CA ASP A 30 -2.04 -11.75 -8.60
C ASP A 30 -0.79 -12.14 -7.79
N SER A 31 0.00 -11.15 -7.37
CA SER A 31 1.17 -11.33 -6.51
C SER A 31 0.76 -11.37 -5.04
N SER A 32 1.51 -12.15 -4.26
CA SER A 32 1.40 -12.21 -2.81
C SER A 32 2.78 -12.02 -2.18
N VAL A 33 2.80 -11.51 -0.95
CA VAL A 33 4.02 -11.40 -0.15
C VAL A 33 3.77 -12.09 1.19
N GLU A 34 4.77 -12.85 1.65
CA GLU A 34 4.72 -13.50 2.95
C GLU A 34 5.12 -12.50 4.05
N PHE A 35 4.22 -12.27 5.01
CA PHE A 35 4.46 -11.42 6.16
C PHE A 35 3.52 -11.78 7.32
N GLU A 36 3.93 -11.42 8.52
CA GLU A 36 3.10 -11.52 9.71
C GLU A 36 2.24 -10.25 9.88
N PHE A 37 0.94 -10.42 10.11
CA PHE A 37 0.03 -9.33 10.37
C PHE A 37 -0.49 -9.41 11.80
N ASP A 38 0.43 -9.11 12.72
CA ASP A 38 0.23 -9.12 14.17
C ASP A 38 -0.59 -7.91 14.67
N ASP A 39 -0.86 -7.89 15.97
CA ASP A 39 -1.69 -6.85 16.57
C ASP A 39 -1.03 -5.47 16.55
N GLU A 40 0.30 -5.40 16.67
CA GLU A 40 1.04 -4.15 16.56
C GLU A 40 0.98 -3.60 15.13
N SER A 41 1.09 -4.45 14.10
CA SER A 41 0.92 -4.04 12.71
C SER A 41 -0.49 -3.56 12.39
N LYS A 42 -1.51 -4.22 12.95
CA LYS A 42 -2.91 -3.80 12.82
C LYS A 42 -3.12 -2.42 13.44
N GLU A 43 -2.64 -2.23 14.66
CA GLU A 43 -2.76 -0.96 15.37
C GLU A 43 -2.03 0.16 14.63
N PHE A 44 -0.80 -0.11 14.19
CA PHE A 44 -0.03 0.83 13.36
C PHE A 44 -0.81 1.25 12.11
N LEU A 45 -1.32 0.30 11.33
CA LEU A 45 -2.06 0.62 10.10
C LEU A 45 -3.36 1.38 10.39
N ARG A 46 -4.11 1.00 11.44
CA ARG A 46 -5.32 1.72 11.85
C ARG A 46 -5.01 3.17 12.24
N ASN A 47 -3.94 3.39 12.99
CA ASN A 47 -3.51 4.72 13.42
C ASN A 47 -3.11 5.60 12.23
N GLU A 48 -2.43 5.06 11.23
CA GLU A 48 -2.12 5.80 9.99
C GLU A 48 -3.39 6.13 9.20
N LEU A 49 -4.31 5.17 9.06
CA LEU A 49 -5.59 5.39 8.35
C LEU A 49 -6.47 6.41 9.06
N ALA A 50 -6.48 6.43 10.40
CA ALA A 50 -7.25 7.37 11.21
C ALA A 50 -6.79 8.83 11.03
N LYS A 51 -5.55 9.07 10.58
CA LYS A 51 -5.05 10.42 10.26
C LYS A 51 -5.66 10.99 8.99
N LEU A 52 -6.27 10.17 8.14
CA LEU A 52 -6.89 10.62 6.89
C LEU A 52 -8.20 11.36 7.21
N THR A 53 -8.30 12.63 6.80
CA THR A 53 -9.41 13.55 7.13
C THR A 53 -10.74 13.21 6.44
N GLN A 54 -10.72 12.38 5.43
CA GLN A 54 -11.94 11.79 4.88
C GLN A 54 -12.20 10.51 5.65
N LYS A 55 -13.45 10.28 6.08
CA LYS A 55 -13.92 8.99 6.58
C LYS A 55 -13.46 7.93 5.57
N ALA A 56 -12.27 7.36 5.77
CA ALA A 56 -11.81 6.26 4.96
C ALA A 56 -12.92 5.22 5.14
N GLU A 57 -13.63 4.94 4.05
CA GLU A 57 -14.66 3.91 4.04
C GLU A 57 -14.10 2.74 4.82
N ILE A 58 -14.77 2.42 5.93
CA ILE A 58 -14.29 1.57 7.01
C ILE A 58 -13.55 0.39 6.37
N ILE A 59 -12.22 0.41 6.37
CA ILE A 59 -11.45 -0.74 5.90
C ILE A 59 -11.77 -1.81 6.93
N TYR A 60 -12.68 -2.71 6.55
CA TYR A 60 -13.17 -3.72 7.45
C TYR A 60 -12.01 -4.61 7.89
N GLU A 61 -12.05 -5.08 9.14
CA GLU A 61 -11.06 -6.01 9.69
C GLU A 61 -10.69 -7.18 8.77
N PRO A 62 -11.65 -7.83 8.06
CA PRO A 62 -11.32 -8.92 7.16
C PRO A 62 -10.44 -8.51 5.98
N THR A 63 -10.49 -7.25 5.54
CA THR A 63 -9.73 -6.75 4.39
C THR A 63 -8.44 -6.03 4.78
N LEU A 64 -8.23 -5.76 6.08
CA LEU A 64 -7.08 -5.00 6.57
C LEU A 64 -5.75 -5.70 6.25
N LYS A 65 -5.69 -7.03 6.37
CA LYS A 65 -4.48 -7.80 5.98
C LYS A 65 -4.19 -7.69 4.48
N LYS A 66 -5.22 -7.78 3.64
CA LYS A 66 -5.06 -7.63 2.18
C LYS A 66 -4.64 -6.20 1.82
N PHE A 67 -5.15 -5.21 2.54
CA PHE A 67 -4.75 -3.82 2.37
C PHE A 67 -3.26 -3.62 2.71
N ALA A 68 -2.80 -4.18 3.85
CA ALA A 68 -1.39 -4.19 4.23
C ALA A 68 -0.50 -4.88 3.17
N GLU A 69 -0.95 -6.01 2.63
CA GLU A 69 -0.25 -6.71 1.54
C GLU A 69 -0.13 -5.82 0.28
N ASN A 70 -1.22 -5.16 -0.11
CA ASN A 70 -1.22 -4.24 -1.24
C ASN A 70 -0.26 -3.07 -1.02
N ILE A 71 -0.17 -2.52 0.20
CA ILE A 71 0.81 -1.47 0.53
C ILE A 71 2.23 -1.94 0.23
N ILE A 72 2.59 -3.15 0.68
CA ILE A 72 3.92 -3.72 0.43
C ILE A 72 4.18 -3.87 -1.06
N LEU A 73 3.27 -4.55 -1.77
CA LEU A 73 3.43 -4.84 -3.20
C LEU A 73 3.54 -3.56 -4.04
N LEU A 74 2.73 -2.56 -3.74
CA LEU A 74 2.70 -1.31 -4.49
C LEU A 74 3.90 -0.40 -4.20
N ASN A 75 4.47 -0.47 -3.00
CA ASN A 75 5.73 0.24 -2.69
C ASN A 75 6.91 -0.37 -3.44
N ARG A 76 6.92 -1.70 -3.59
CA ARG A 76 7.96 -2.45 -4.31
C ARG A 76 7.82 -2.40 -5.83
N GLN A 77 6.67 -2.00 -6.35
CA GLN A 77 6.49 -1.74 -7.79
C GLN A 77 6.99 -0.35 -8.14
N LYS A 78 8.06 -0.27 -8.94
CA LYS A 78 8.65 0.97 -9.43
C LYS A 78 8.27 1.24 -10.87
N HIS A 79 7.89 2.48 -11.16
CA HIS A 79 7.55 2.90 -12.51
C HIS A 79 8.83 3.08 -13.33
N ARG A 80 8.88 2.45 -14.50
CA ARG A 80 10.10 2.38 -15.32
C ARG A 80 10.65 3.74 -15.76
N LYS A 81 9.80 4.76 -15.88
CA LYS A 81 10.19 6.07 -16.43
C LYS A 81 10.83 6.99 -15.39
N ASP A 82 10.28 7.03 -14.19
CA ASP A 82 10.60 8.03 -13.16
C ASP A 82 11.04 7.40 -11.84
N ASP A 83 11.10 6.07 -11.78
CA ASP A 83 11.49 5.28 -10.62
C ASP A 83 10.64 5.52 -9.35
N LYS A 84 9.46 6.11 -9.52
CA LYS A 84 8.52 6.31 -8.41
C LYS A 84 7.83 5.00 -8.06
N SER A 85 7.55 4.80 -6.78
CA SER A 85 6.71 3.67 -6.36
C SER A 85 5.30 3.83 -6.90
N ARG A 86 4.61 2.72 -7.13
CA ARG A 86 3.22 2.75 -7.55
C ARG A 86 2.32 3.40 -6.50
N ILE A 87 2.63 3.23 -5.21
CA ILE A 87 1.97 3.98 -4.12
C ILE A 87 2.14 5.49 -4.31
N SER A 88 3.37 5.97 -4.56
CA SER A 88 3.63 7.39 -4.74
C SER A 88 2.80 7.97 -5.88
N LEU A 89 2.73 7.26 -7.02
CA LEU A 89 1.88 7.64 -8.15
C LEU A 89 0.37 7.55 -7.82
N MET A 90 -0.04 6.56 -7.03
CA MET A 90 -1.43 6.45 -6.56
C MET A 90 -1.79 7.52 -5.53
N ASN A 91 -0.82 8.18 -4.93
CA ASN A 91 -1.03 9.31 -4.02
C ASN A 91 -1.23 10.64 -4.77
N ASP A 92 -0.92 10.71 -6.07
CA ASP A 92 -1.19 11.88 -6.89
C ASP A 92 -2.70 12.10 -7.02
N GLU A 93 -3.15 13.36 -7.01
CA GLU A 93 -4.57 13.68 -7.21
C GLU A 93 -5.11 13.07 -8.51
N ILE A 94 -4.33 13.20 -9.59
CA ILE A 94 -4.62 12.61 -10.89
C ILE A 94 -3.74 11.38 -11.10
N TYR A 95 -4.34 10.20 -10.97
CA TYR A 95 -3.67 8.95 -11.32
C TYR A 95 -3.96 8.56 -12.77
N HIS A 96 -2.93 8.59 -13.61
CA HIS A 96 -3.05 8.33 -15.05
C HIS A 96 -3.29 6.86 -15.44
N GLY A 97 -3.51 5.95 -14.49
CA GLY A 97 -3.84 4.57 -14.81
C GLY A 97 -2.73 3.87 -15.60
N TYR A 98 -1.50 3.94 -15.10
CA TYR A 98 -0.33 3.29 -15.72
C TYR A 98 -0.62 1.79 -15.97
N ARG A 99 -0.75 1.41 -17.25
CA ARG A 99 -1.03 0.02 -17.66
C ARG A 99 0.12 -0.90 -17.20
N ASN A 100 -0.23 -2.13 -16.82
CA ASN A 100 0.62 -3.13 -16.14
C ASN A 100 2.05 -3.35 -16.72
N ILE A 101 2.34 -2.92 -17.94
CA ILE A 101 3.66 -2.99 -18.58
C ILE A 101 4.68 -1.94 -18.09
N SER A 102 4.24 -0.90 -17.39
CA SER A 102 5.11 0.22 -17.01
C SER A 102 5.86 0.04 -15.68
N PHE A 103 5.64 -1.05 -14.95
CA PHE A 103 6.26 -1.29 -13.65
C PHE A 103 7.25 -2.45 -13.66
N TYR A 104 8.21 -2.39 -12.75
CA TYR A 104 9.09 -3.50 -12.38
C TYR A 104 9.12 -3.63 -10.85
N ILE A 105 9.55 -4.79 -10.33
CA ILE A 105 9.54 -5.08 -8.88
C ILE A 105 10.97 -4.95 -8.34
N THR A 106 11.14 -4.30 -7.19
CA THR A 106 12.48 -3.98 -6.63
C THR A 106 12.83 -4.64 -5.31
N LYS A 107 12.03 -5.57 -4.77
CA LYS A 107 12.36 -6.33 -3.55
C LYS A 107 11.43 -7.52 -3.30
#